data_AF-A9PJT2-F1
#
_entry.id   AF-A9PJT2-F1
#
_cell.length_a   1.000
_cell.length_b   1.000
_cell.length_c   1.000
_cell.angle_alpha   90.00
_cell.angle_beta   90.00
_cell.angle_gamma   90.00
#
_symmetry.space_group_name_H-M   'P 1'
#
loop_
_entity.id
_entity.type
_entity.pdbx_description
1 polymer ?
#
loop_
_entity_poly.entity_id
_entity_poly.type
_entity_poly.pdbx_seq_one_letter_code
_entity_poly.pdbx_strand_id
1 'polypeptide(L)'
;MRIDESDGVSASRKHLVFAYYVTGHGFGHATRVVEVVRNLILAGHDVHVVTGAPDFVFTSEIQSPRLFIRKVLLDCGAVQADALTVDRLASLEKYSETAVKPRESILATEIEWLNSIKADLVVSDVVPVACRAAADAGIRSVCVTNFSWDFIYAEYVMAAGNHHRSIVWQIAEDYSHCEFLIRLPGYCPMPAFRDVIDVPLVVRRLHKTRKEARKELGISNDVKLVILNFGGQPSGWKLKEEYLPSGWLCLVCGASDSQELPPNFIKLAKDAYTPDLIAASDCMLGKIGYGTVSEALAFKLPFVFVRRDYFNEEPFLRNMLEYYQCGVEMIRRDLLTGHWKPYLERAISLKPCYEGGINGGEVAAHILQETAIGKNYASDKFSGARRLRDAIVLGYQLQRVPGRDISIPEWYSSAENELNKSTGSPTTQIIENGSLTSICTDDFEILHGDLQGLPDTKSFLKSLAELDTVYDSEKNSEKRQMREHKAAAGLFNWEEDIYVARAPGRLDVMGGIADYSGSLVLQMPIKEACHVAVQRNHASKHRLWKHAQARQNAKGQGPTPVLQIVSYGSELSNRGPTFDMDLSDFMDGEMPISYDKAKTYFAQDPSQKWAAYVAGTILVDDRIRCTL
;
A
#
# COMPACT_ATOMS: atom_id res chain seq x y z
N MET A 1 -5.77 3.34 -56.03
CA MET A 1 -6.74 2.30 -55.61
C MET A 1 -7.50 2.91 -54.45
N ARG A 2 -8.79 3.21 -54.65
CA ARG A 2 -9.62 3.97 -53.72
C ARG A 2 -9.90 3.14 -52.46
N ILE A 3 -9.83 3.78 -51.31
CA ILE A 3 -10.33 3.29 -50.04
C ILE A 3 -11.83 3.59 -50.05
N ASP A 4 -12.65 2.54 -50.11
CA ASP A 4 -14.09 2.67 -49.87
C ASP A 4 -14.33 2.61 -48.36
N GLU A 5 -14.83 3.74 -47.84
CA GLU A 5 -15.59 3.82 -46.60
C GLU A 5 -16.96 3.18 -46.84
N SER A 6 -17.21 2.01 -46.24
CA SER A 6 -18.51 1.65 -45.64
C SER A 6 -18.47 0.19 -45.22
N ASP A 7 -18.49 -0.06 -43.91
CA ASP A 7 -19.22 -1.20 -43.36
C ASP A 7 -19.69 -0.83 -41.96
N GLY A 8 -20.88 -0.23 -41.91
CA GLY A 8 -21.64 -0.11 -40.69
C GLY A 8 -22.00 -1.51 -40.20
N VAL A 9 -21.29 -1.99 -39.19
CA VAL A 9 -21.62 -3.25 -38.50
C VAL A 9 -22.83 -3.00 -37.61
N SER A 10 -24.02 -3.07 -38.22
CA SER A 10 -25.28 -3.28 -37.52
C SER A 10 -25.40 -4.77 -37.19
N ALA A 11 -24.68 -5.22 -36.16
CA ALA A 11 -24.94 -6.49 -35.51
C ALA A 11 -25.97 -6.21 -34.40
N SER A 12 -27.18 -6.74 -34.56
CA SER A 12 -28.18 -6.84 -33.51
C SER A 12 -27.53 -7.36 -32.21
N ARG A 13 -27.29 -6.49 -31.23
CA ARG A 13 -26.66 -6.88 -29.96
C ARG A 13 -27.68 -7.71 -29.18
N LYS A 14 -27.38 -9.01 -28.98
CA LYS A 14 -28.15 -9.88 -28.10
C LYS A 14 -28.26 -9.20 -26.72
N HIS A 15 -29.49 -8.99 -26.27
CA HIS A 15 -29.76 -8.48 -24.93
C HIS A 15 -29.35 -9.54 -23.90
N LEU A 16 -28.74 -9.11 -22.79
CA LEU A 16 -28.17 -9.98 -21.75
C LEU A 16 -28.50 -9.42 -20.37
N VAL A 17 -28.52 -10.30 -19.37
CA VAL A 17 -28.77 -9.99 -17.96
C VAL A 17 -27.52 -10.33 -17.13
N PHE A 18 -26.95 -9.33 -16.47
CA PHE A 18 -25.78 -9.49 -15.60
C PHE A 18 -26.18 -9.39 -14.12
N ALA A 19 -25.68 -10.30 -13.29
CA ALA A 19 -25.74 -10.16 -11.84
C ALA A 19 -24.37 -9.71 -11.32
N TYR A 20 -24.25 -8.45 -10.90
CA TYR A 20 -22.99 -7.84 -10.48
C TYR A 20 -22.92 -7.69 -8.97
N TYR A 21 -22.14 -8.54 -8.32
CA TYR A 21 -21.94 -8.55 -6.87
C TYR A 21 -20.81 -7.61 -6.47
N VAL A 22 -21.07 -6.79 -5.45
CA VAL A 22 -20.11 -5.82 -4.92
C VAL A 22 -19.90 -6.08 -3.44
N THR A 23 -18.64 -6.25 -3.05
CA THR A 23 -18.28 -6.40 -1.63
C THR A 23 -18.84 -5.27 -0.78
N GLY A 24 -19.18 -5.60 0.47
CA GLY A 24 -19.56 -4.65 1.51
C GLY A 24 -18.45 -3.69 1.93
N HIS A 25 -17.24 -3.82 1.37
CA HIS A 25 -16.08 -3.07 1.79
C HIS A 25 -15.97 -1.67 1.18
N GLY A 26 -16.46 -0.66 1.90
CA GLY A 26 -16.21 0.74 1.59
C GLY A 26 -16.76 1.22 0.22
N PHE A 27 -16.65 2.52 -0.03
CA PHE A 27 -17.21 3.12 -1.26
C PHE A 27 -16.35 2.86 -2.51
N GLY A 28 -15.05 2.58 -2.36
CA GLY A 28 -14.13 2.45 -3.50
C GLY A 28 -14.48 1.30 -4.45
N HIS A 29 -15.01 0.19 -3.93
CA HIS A 29 -15.50 -0.93 -4.74
C HIS A 29 -16.77 -0.54 -5.50
N ALA A 30 -17.73 0.08 -4.82
CA ALA A 30 -18.95 0.54 -5.47
C ALA A 30 -18.65 1.54 -6.60
N THR A 31 -17.76 2.52 -6.40
CA THR A 31 -17.46 3.53 -7.41
C THR A 31 -16.73 3.00 -8.64
N ARG A 32 -15.89 1.95 -8.50
CA ARG A 32 -15.27 1.32 -9.69
C ARG A 32 -16.26 0.43 -10.45
N VAL A 33 -17.17 -0.24 -9.74
CA VAL A 33 -18.23 -1.04 -10.37
C VAL A 33 -19.19 -0.17 -11.17
N VAL A 34 -19.49 1.05 -10.70
CA VAL A 34 -20.31 2.02 -11.44
C VAL A 34 -19.80 2.20 -12.87
N GLU A 35 -18.50 2.31 -13.09
CA GLU A 35 -17.95 2.50 -14.45
C GLU A 35 -18.13 1.28 -15.35
N VAL A 36 -17.98 0.06 -14.82
CA VAL A 36 -18.21 -1.16 -15.59
C VAL A 36 -19.71 -1.34 -15.90
N VAL A 37 -20.56 -1.17 -14.89
CA VAL A 37 -22.02 -1.29 -15.01
C VAL A 37 -22.60 -0.27 -15.98
N ARG A 38 -22.11 0.98 -15.93
CA ARG A 38 -22.48 2.04 -16.87
C ARG A 38 -22.25 1.59 -18.31
N ASN A 39 -21.09 1.02 -18.62
CA ASN A 39 -20.76 0.57 -19.98
C ASN A 39 -21.59 -0.64 -20.43
N LEU A 40 -21.90 -1.58 -19.54
CA LEU A 40 -22.82 -2.70 -19.84
C LEU A 40 -24.24 -2.19 -20.17
N ILE A 41 -24.74 -1.20 -19.40
CA ILE A 41 -26.06 -0.60 -19.64
C ILE A 41 -26.08 0.19 -20.95
N LEU A 42 -25.03 0.98 -21.24
CA LEU A 42 -24.90 1.70 -22.51
C LEU A 42 -24.82 0.75 -23.71
N ALA A 43 -24.32 -0.48 -23.52
CA ALA A 43 -24.33 -1.52 -24.53
C ALA A 43 -25.71 -2.18 -24.75
N GLY A 44 -26.71 -1.88 -23.90
CA GLY A 44 -28.09 -2.35 -24.04
C GLY A 44 -28.48 -3.52 -23.14
N HIS A 45 -27.68 -3.81 -22.10
CA HIS A 45 -27.88 -4.93 -21.18
C HIS A 45 -28.57 -4.51 -19.89
N ASP A 46 -29.22 -5.47 -19.23
CA ASP A 46 -29.80 -5.29 -17.90
C ASP A 46 -28.76 -5.72 -16.86
N VAL A 47 -28.61 -4.92 -15.80
CA VAL A 47 -27.61 -5.18 -14.75
C VAL A 47 -28.25 -5.10 -13.38
N HIS A 48 -28.21 -6.22 -12.66
CA HIS A 48 -28.63 -6.35 -11.27
C HIS A 48 -27.40 -6.22 -10.36
N VAL A 49 -27.25 -5.05 -9.73
CA VAL A 49 -26.18 -4.79 -8.77
C VAL A 49 -26.60 -5.28 -7.39
N VAL A 50 -25.88 -6.26 -6.85
CA VAL A 50 -26.05 -6.77 -5.48
C VAL A 50 -25.01 -6.10 -4.59
N THR A 51 -25.44 -5.26 -3.65
CA THR A 51 -24.51 -4.43 -2.87
C THR A 51 -25.07 -3.99 -1.52
N GLY A 52 -24.18 -3.79 -0.55
CA GLY A 52 -24.47 -3.08 0.70
C GLY A 52 -24.31 -1.55 0.62
N ALA A 53 -23.74 -1.01 -0.45
CA ALA A 53 -23.53 0.43 -0.60
C ALA A 53 -24.87 1.17 -0.84
N PRO A 54 -25.04 2.44 -0.42
CA PRO A 54 -26.24 3.24 -0.71
C PRO A 54 -26.59 3.37 -2.20
N ASP A 55 -27.88 3.47 -2.54
CA ASP A 55 -28.36 3.56 -3.94
C ASP A 55 -27.75 4.73 -4.71
N PHE A 56 -27.60 5.88 -4.04
CA PHE A 56 -27.12 7.12 -4.67
C PHE A 56 -25.74 6.96 -5.31
N VAL A 57 -24.91 6.01 -4.86
CA VAL A 57 -23.58 5.74 -5.44
C VAL A 57 -23.71 5.31 -6.90
N PHE A 58 -24.77 4.56 -7.24
CA PHE A 58 -25.04 4.10 -8.60
C PHE A 58 -25.99 5.03 -9.34
N THR A 59 -27.05 5.51 -8.70
CA THR A 59 -28.12 6.26 -9.38
C THR A 59 -27.76 7.72 -9.68
N SER A 60 -26.76 8.29 -9.00
CA SER A 60 -26.20 9.61 -9.37
C SER A 60 -25.55 9.56 -10.75
N GLU A 61 -24.89 8.45 -11.04
CA GLU A 61 -24.11 8.26 -12.25
C GLU A 61 -24.91 7.57 -13.37
N ILE A 62 -25.81 6.65 -13.01
CA ILE A 62 -26.53 5.78 -13.94
C ILE A 62 -28.03 6.00 -13.80
N GLN A 63 -28.59 6.78 -14.71
CA GLN A 63 -30.02 7.00 -14.83
C GLN A 63 -30.58 6.15 -15.98
N SER A 64 -30.94 4.90 -15.69
CA SER A 64 -31.44 3.96 -16.69
C SER A 64 -32.44 2.98 -16.09
N PRO A 65 -33.54 2.63 -16.80
CA PRO A 65 -34.47 1.59 -16.35
C PRO A 65 -33.86 0.18 -16.37
N ARG A 66 -32.65 0.02 -16.91
CA ARG A 66 -31.90 -1.25 -16.98
C ARG A 66 -30.99 -1.50 -15.77
N LEU A 67 -30.91 -0.53 -14.86
CA LEU A 67 -30.19 -0.69 -13.60
C LEU A 67 -31.17 -1.18 -12.52
N PHE A 68 -30.88 -2.34 -11.95
CA PHE A 68 -31.60 -2.89 -10.81
C PHE A 68 -30.64 -2.97 -9.62
N ILE A 69 -31.05 -2.50 -8.45
CA ILE A 69 -30.23 -2.54 -7.24
C ILE A 69 -30.89 -3.46 -6.21
N ARG A 70 -30.16 -4.48 -5.76
CA ARG A 70 -30.57 -5.42 -4.71
C ARG A 70 -29.70 -5.20 -3.47
N LYS A 71 -30.31 -4.75 -2.37
CA LYS A 71 -29.64 -4.47 -1.10
C LYS A 71 -29.42 -5.74 -0.29
N VAL A 72 -28.28 -6.39 -0.51
CA VAL A 72 -27.86 -7.57 0.24
C VAL A 72 -26.36 -7.46 0.53
N LEU A 73 -25.99 -7.82 1.75
CA LEU A 73 -24.62 -7.85 2.23
C LEU A 73 -24.18 -9.31 2.36
N LEU A 74 -23.33 -9.77 1.45
CA LEU A 74 -22.88 -11.17 1.38
C LEU A 74 -21.45 -11.39 1.90
N ASP A 75 -20.74 -10.30 2.16
CA ASP A 75 -19.46 -10.26 2.85
C ASP A 75 -19.34 -8.93 3.64
N CYS A 76 -18.29 -8.76 4.43
CA CYS A 76 -18.05 -7.54 5.20
C CYS A 76 -16.74 -6.82 4.85
N GLY A 77 -15.84 -7.49 4.15
CA GLY A 77 -14.46 -7.05 3.94
C GLY A 77 -13.71 -6.76 5.24
N ALA A 78 -12.85 -5.73 5.23
CA ALA A 78 -12.09 -5.33 6.41
C ALA A 78 -12.86 -4.30 7.27
N VAL A 79 -13.02 -4.62 8.55
CA VAL A 79 -13.58 -3.74 9.58
C VAL A 79 -12.51 -2.72 9.98
N GLN A 80 -12.85 -1.43 9.89
CA GLN A 80 -11.94 -0.34 10.25
C GLN A 80 -12.24 0.10 11.69
N ALA A 81 -11.21 0.10 12.54
CA ALA A 81 -11.31 0.63 13.92
C ALA A 81 -11.33 2.16 13.90
N ASP A 82 -10.55 2.76 13.00
CA ASP A 82 -10.50 4.19 12.73
C ASP A 82 -10.13 4.44 11.26
N ALA A 83 -9.97 5.70 10.86
CA ALA A 83 -9.67 6.09 9.47
C ALA A 83 -8.40 5.45 8.88
N LEU A 84 -7.49 5.00 9.73
CA LEU A 84 -6.15 4.55 9.42
C LEU A 84 -5.80 3.16 10.00
N THR A 85 -6.70 2.51 10.76
CA THR A 85 -6.42 1.21 11.40
C THR A 85 -7.49 0.18 11.04
N VAL A 86 -7.06 -1.00 10.58
CA VAL A 86 -7.94 -2.16 10.40
C VAL A 86 -7.96 -3.03 11.65
N ASP A 87 -9.16 -3.41 12.09
CA ASP A 87 -9.35 -4.42 13.13
C ASP A 87 -9.41 -5.82 12.50
N ARG A 88 -8.29 -6.54 12.58
CA ARG A 88 -8.13 -7.88 12.00
C ARG A 88 -9.06 -8.91 12.65
N LEU A 89 -9.24 -8.87 13.97
CA LEU A 89 -10.06 -9.83 14.70
C LEU A 89 -11.54 -9.58 14.41
N ALA A 90 -11.98 -8.32 14.56
CA ALA A 90 -13.36 -7.95 14.25
C ALA A 90 -13.70 -8.22 12.78
N SER A 91 -12.75 -8.09 11.84
CA SER A 91 -12.95 -8.47 10.44
C SER A 91 -13.26 -9.96 10.28
N LEU A 92 -12.47 -10.84 10.91
CA LEU A 92 -12.67 -12.29 10.82
C LEU A 92 -13.98 -12.74 11.50
N GLU A 93 -14.28 -12.17 12.67
CA GLU A 93 -15.53 -12.42 13.38
C GLU A 93 -16.74 -11.98 12.56
N LYS A 94 -16.71 -10.74 12.04
CA LYS A 94 -17.81 -10.22 11.22
C LYS A 94 -18.01 -11.02 9.94
N TYR A 95 -16.92 -11.47 9.30
CA TYR A 95 -17.01 -12.34 8.12
C TYR A 95 -17.63 -13.68 8.49
N SER A 96 -17.26 -14.25 9.64
CA SER A 96 -17.85 -15.49 10.14
C SER A 96 -19.37 -15.37 10.34
N GLU A 97 -19.84 -14.28 10.96
CA GLU A 97 -21.27 -14.05 11.15
C GLU A 97 -22.01 -13.79 9.84
N THR A 98 -21.39 -13.09 8.90
CA THR A 98 -22.06 -12.61 7.67
C THR A 98 -22.09 -13.67 6.57
N ALA A 99 -21.00 -14.43 6.39
CA ALA A 99 -20.81 -15.29 5.22
C ALA A 99 -20.59 -16.77 5.56
N VAL A 100 -20.08 -17.10 6.75
CA VAL A 100 -19.77 -18.51 7.12
C VAL A 100 -20.95 -19.19 7.79
N LYS A 101 -21.50 -18.60 8.85
CA LYS A 101 -22.62 -19.20 9.59
C LYS A 101 -23.91 -19.34 8.76
N PRO A 102 -24.39 -18.31 8.03
CA PRO A 102 -25.60 -18.41 7.21
C PRO A 102 -25.36 -18.98 5.80
N ARG A 103 -24.18 -19.56 5.52
CA ARG A 103 -23.71 -19.89 4.18
C ARG A 103 -24.70 -20.73 3.37
N GLU A 104 -25.25 -21.80 3.95
CA GLU A 104 -26.19 -22.69 3.26
C GLU A 104 -27.45 -21.94 2.81
N SER A 105 -27.98 -21.08 3.68
CA SER A 105 -29.14 -20.24 3.36
C SER A 105 -28.83 -19.20 2.30
N ILE A 106 -27.63 -18.60 2.34
CA ILE A 106 -27.17 -17.66 1.32
C ILE A 106 -27.12 -18.34 -0.04
N LEU A 107 -26.43 -19.49 -0.14
CA LEU A 107 -26.30 -20.22 -1.41
C LEU A 107 -27.66 -20.59 -1.98
N ALA A 108 -28.56 -21.17 -1.19
CA ALA A 108 -29.90 -21.52 -1.64
C ALA A 108 -30.67 -20.30 -2.19
N THR A 109 -30.61 -19.18 -1.48
CA THR A 109 -31.28 -17.93 -1.88
C THR A 109 -30.69 -17.33 -3.16
N GLU A 110 -29.36 -17.30 -3.26
CA GLU A 110 -28.68 -16.74 -4.43
C GLU A 110 -28.87 -17.60 -5.68
N ILE A 111 -28.84 -18.93 -5.55
CA ILE A 111 -29.11 -19.86 -6.66
C ILE A 111 -30.54 -19.66 -7.19
N GLU A 112 -31.54 -19.60 -6.30
CA GLU A 112 -32.93 -19.35 -6.70
C GLU A 112 -33.06 -17.98 -7.39
N TRP A 113 -32.46 -16.95 -6.80
CA TRP A 113 -32.54 -15.58 -7.32
C TRP A 113 -31.88 -15.44 -8.69
N LEU A 114 -30.66 -15.97 -8.87
CA LEU A 114 -29.93 -15.94 -10.14
C LEU A 114 -30.72 -16.61 -11.28
N ASN A 115 -31.37 -17.74 -10.99
CA ASN A 115 -32.25 -18.42 -11.94
C ASN A 115 -33.53 -17.61 -12.23
N SER A 116 -34.10 -16.94 -11.22
CA SER A 116 -35.33 -16.16 -11.37
C SER A 116 -35.15 -14.96 -12.31
N ILE A 117 -33.98 -14.31 -12.27
CA ILE A 117 -33.63 -13.20 -13.18
C ILE A 117 -33.07 -13.68 -14.52
N LYS A 118 -32.87 -14.98 -14.70
CA LYS A 118 -32.26 -15.60 -15.89
C LYS A 118 -30.90 -14.96 -16.22
N ALA A 119 -30.03 -14.83 -15.21
CA ALA A 119 -28.72 -14.22 -15.40
C ALA A 119 -27.89 -14.98 -16.45
N ASP A 120 -27.37 -14.26 -17.45
CA ASP A 120 -26.47 -14.81 -18.46
C ASP A 120 -25.03 -14.93 -17.94
N LEU A 121 -24.64 -14.03 -17.01
CA LEU A 121 -23.31 -14.02 -16.39
C LEU A 121 -23.35 -13.42 -14.99
N VAL A 122 -22.64 -14.05 -14.05
CA VAL A 122 -22.36 -13.50 -12.73
C VAL A 122 -21.01 -12.77 -12.75
N VAL A 123 -20.98 -11.54 -12.25
CA VAL A 123 -19.77 -10.74 -12.12
C VAL A 123 -19.54 -10.44 -10.65
N SER A 124 -18.31 -10.60 -10.16
CA SER A 124 -17.99 -10.38 -8.75
C SER A 124 -16.84 -9.38 -8.59
N ASP A 125 -17.13 -8.26 -7.92
CA ASP A 125 -16.14 -7.43 -7.27
C ASP A 125 -15.89 -7.98 -5.85
N VAL A 126 -15.10 -9.06 -5.83
CA VAL A 126 -14.59 -9.78 -4.65
C VAL A 126 -15.63 -10.23 -3.63
N VAL A 127 -16.82 -10.61 -4.06
CA VAL A 127 -17.78 -11.35 -3.22
C VAL A 127 -17.58 -12.85 -3.45
N PRO A 128 -16.96 -13.61 -2.52
CA PRO A 128 -16.56 -14.99 -2.78
C PRO A 128 -17.77 -15.89 -3.06
N VAL A 129 -18.77 -15.83 -2.19
CA VAL A 129 -19.96 -16.71 -2.25
C VAL A 129 -20.74 -16.58 -3.57
N ALA A 130 -20.61 -15.45 -4.28
CA ALA A 130 -21.23 -15.24 -5.58
C ALA A 130 -20.66 -16.19 -6.66
N CYS A 131 -19.35 -16.45 -6.64
CA CYS A 131 -18.71 -17.39 -7.58
C CYS A 131 -19.21 -18.82 -7.36
N ARG A 132 -19.38 -19.21 -6.08
CA ARG A 132 -19.93 -20.53 -5.74
C ARG A 132 -21.41 -20.64 -6.09
N ALA A 133 -22.22 -19.64 -5.76
CA ALA A 133 -23.64 -19.61 -6.10
C ALA A 133 -23.87 -19.68 -7.63
N ALA A 134 -23.03 -18.99 -8.41
CA ALA A 134 -23.09 -19.06 -9.87
C ALA A 134 -22.82 -20.48 -10.39
N ALA A 135 -21.76 -21.13 -9.89
CA ALA A 135 -21.41 -22.49 -10.28
C ALA A 135 -22.51 -23.50 -9.91
N ASP A 136 -23.05 -23.41 -8.69
CA ASP A 136 -24.16 -24.26 -8.23
C ASP A 136 -25.46 -24.01 -9.02
N ALA A 137 -25.65 -22.80 -9.55
CA ALA A 137 -26.75 -22.44 -10.46
C ALA A 137 -26.48 -22.83 -11.93
N GLY A 138 -25.29 -23.33 -12.28
CA GLY A 138 -24.90 -23.62 -13.66
C GLY A 138 -24.64 -22.37 -14.53
N ILE A 139 -24.35 -21.23 -13.91
CA ILE A 139 -24.08 -19.95 -14.57
C ILE A 139 -22.59 -19.63 -14.48
N ARG A 140 -22.01 -19.12 -15.58
CA ARG A 140 -20.59 -18.72 -15.63
C ARG A 140 -20.36 -17.49 -14.75
N SER A 141 -19.17 -17.40 -14.14
CA SER A 141 -18.81 -16.23 -13.34
C SER A 141 -17.42 -15.68 -13.65
N VAL A 142 -17.27 -14.36 -13.55
CA VAL A 142 -16.00 -13.63 -13.76
C VAL A 142 -15.78 -12.66 -12.61
N CYS A 143 -14.56 -12.58 -12.09
CA CYS A 143 -14.19 -11.59 -11.09
C CYS A 143 -13.57 -10.35 -11.73
N VAL A 144 -13.82 -9.16 -11.17
CA VAL A 144 -13.21 -7.89 -11.60
C VAL A 144 -12.63 -7.17 -10.38
N THR A 145 -11.31 -7.21 -10.20
CA THR A 145 -10.66 -6.67 -8.98
C THR A 145 -9.14 -6.55 -9.10
N ASN A 146 -8.50 -5.87 -8.15
CA ASN A 146 -7.06 -5.83 -7.94
C ASN A 146 -6.60 -6.63 -6.71
N PHE A 147 -7.47 -7.04 -5.79
CA PHE A 147 -7.08 -7.91 -4.66
C PHE A 147 -8.16 -8.97 -4.38
N SER A 148 -7.86 -9.92 -3.50
CA SER A 148 -8.81 -10.95 -3.07
C SER A 148 -8.83 -11.11 -1.55
N TRP A 149 -9.99 -11.45 -0.98
CA TRP A 149 -10.15 -11.56 0.47
C TRP A 149 -9.33 -12.69 1.11
N ASP A 150 -9.04 -13.77 0.39
CA ASP A 150 -8.15 -14.84 0.87
C ASP A 150 -6.74 -14.30 1.11
N PHE A 151 -6.24 -13.42 0.23
CA PHE A 151 -4.96 -12.74 0.41
C PHE A 151 -4.97 -11.77 1.60
N ILE A 152 -6.00 -10.93 1.71
CA ILE A 152 -6.12 -9.96 2.82
C ILE A 152 -6.24 -10.67 4.17
N TYR A 153 -7.12 -11.68 4.27
CA TYR A 153 -7.37 -12.38 5.53
C TYR A 153 -6.25 -13.37 5.91
N ALA A 154 -5.39 -13.79 4.99
CA ALA A 154 -4.25 -14.66 5.31
C ALA A 154 -3.36 -14.05 6.42
N GLU A 155 -3.08 -12.75 6.37
CA GLU A 155 -2.31 -12.07 7.43
C GLU A 155 -3.10 -11.98 8.74
N TYR A 156 -4.43 -11.80 8.67
CA TYR A 156 -5.26 -11.63 9.87
C TYR A 156 -5.29 -12.93 10.67
N VAL A 157 -5.40 -14.06 9.98
CA VAL A 157 -5.37 -15.39 10.60
C VAL A 157 -4.02 -15.69 11.24
N MET A 158 -2.91 -15.21 10.67
CA MET A 158 -1.58 -15.36 11.29
C MET A 158 -1.49 -14.65 12.65
N ALA A 159 -2.24 -13.55 12.84
CA ALA A 159 -2.33 -12.84 14.10
C ALA A 159 -3.40 -13.42 15.06
N ALA A 160 -4.51 -13.93 14.53
CA ALA A 160 -5.67 -14.40 15.30
C ALA A 160 -5.57 -15.86 15.80
N GLY A 161 -4.63 -16.64 15.28
CA GLY A 161 -4.48 -18.06 15.59
C GLY A 161 -5.30 -18.99 14.68
N ASN A 162 -5.22 -20.30 14.94
CA ASN A 162 -5.63 -21.32 13.96
C ASN A 162 -7.14 -21.41 13.69
N HIS A 163 -7.99 -20.86 14.56
CA HIS A 163 -9.46 -21.03 14.51
C HIS A 163 -10.12 -20.44 13.26
N HIS A 164 -9.49 -19.44 12.62
CA HIS A 164 -10.04 -18.77 11.44
C HIS A 164 -9.43 -19.23 10.11
N ARG A 165 -8.54 -20.24 10.11
CA ARG A 165 -7.87 -20.72 8.87
C ARG A 165 -8.84 -21.22 7.81
N SER A 166 -9.93 -21.87 8.22
CA SER A 166 -10.96 -22.37 7.30
C SER A 166 -11.62 -21.25 6.49
N ILE A 167 -11.69 -20.02 7.00
CA ILE A 167 -12.26 -18.88 6.30
C ILE A 167 -11.48 -18.59 5.01
N VAL A 168 -10.15 -18.48 5.10
CA VAL A 168 -9.28 -18.20 3.95
C VAL A 168 -9.40 -19.30 2.90
N TRP A 169 -9.51 -20.55 3.33
CA TRP A 169 -9.59 -21.71 2.45
C TRP A 169 -10.92 -21.73 1.71
N GLN A 170 -12.02 -21.45 2.42
CA GLN A 170 -13.34 -21.34 1.83
C GLN A 170 -13.42 -20.21 0.80
N ILE A 171 -12.85 -19.04 1.11
CA ILE A 171 -12.81 -17.90 0.18
C ILE A 171 -12.04 -18.27 -1.10
N ALA A 172 -10.86 -18.89 -0.96
CA ALA A 172 -10.06 -19.30 -2.11
C ALA A 172 -10.75 -20.39 -2.94
N GLU A 173 -11.44 -21.34 -2.29
CA GLU A 173 -12.27 -22.34 -2.98
C GLU A 173 -13.39 -21.66 -3.78
N ASP A 174 -14.11 -20.72 -3.16
CA ASP A 174 -15.20 -19.99 -3.80
C ASP A 174 -14.72 -19.24 -5.06
N TYR A 175 -13.61 -18.50 -4.96
CA TYR A 175 -13.02 -17.83 -6.12
C TYR A 175 -12.55 -18.80 -7.21
N SER A 176 -12.14 -20.02 -6.86
CA SER A 176 -11.69 -21.00 -7.86
C SER A 176 -12.80 -21.49 -8.80
N HIS A 177 -14.07 -21.22 -8.49
CA HIS A 177 -15.22 -21.50 -9.36
C HIS A 177 -15.46 -20.42 -10.41
N CYS A 178 -14.80 -19.26 -10.32
CA CYS A 178 -14.86 -18.29 -11.40
C CYS A 178 -14.03 -18.75 -12.60
N GLU A 179 -14.47 -18.34 -13.79
CA GLU A 179 -13.84 -18.73 -15.05
C GLU A 179 -12.48 -18.08 -15.23
N PHE A 180 -12.41 -16.76 -15.00
CA PHE A 180 -11.18 -15.98 -14.99
C PHE A 180 -11.36 -14.69 -14.20
N LEU A 181 -10.23 -14.03 -13.94
CA LEU A 181 -10.14 -12.72 -13.32
C LEU A 181 -9.86 -11.65 -14.38
N ILE A 182 -10.69 -10.61 -14.44
CA ILE A 182 -10.31 -9.32 -15.01
C ILE A 182 -9.55 -8.55 -13.94
N ARG A 183 -8.23 -8.46 -14.08
CA ARG A 183 -7.34 -7.91 -13.07
C ARG A 183 -7.08 -6.44 -13.32
N LEU A 184 -7.36 -5.64 -12.30
CA LEU A 184 -7.16 -4.19 -12.33
C LEU A 184 -5.72 -3.84 -11.89
N PRO A 185 -5.12 -2.72 -12.38
CA PRO A 185 -3.76 -2.33 -11.99
C PRO A 185 -3.58 -2.09 -10.49
N GLY A 186 -2.34 -2.21 -10.00
CA GLY A 186 -2.05 -2.12 -8.55
C GLY A 186 -2.52 -3.34 -7.78
N TYR A 187 -2.41 -4.52 -8.41
CA TYR A 187 -2.95 -5.76 -7.89
C TYR A 187 -2.05 -6.45 -6.87
N CYS A 188 -2.69 -7.17 -5.95
CA CYS A 188 -2.06 -8.13 -5.05
C CYS A 188 -1.88 -9.50 -5.74
N PRO A 189 -1.05 -10.39 -5.20
CA PRO A 189 -1.11 -11.82 -5.51
C PRO A 189 -2.52 -12.35 -5.24
N MET A 190 -3.13 -12.96 -6.25
CA MET A 190 -4.46 -13.58 -6.12
C MET A 190 -4.42 -15.02 -6.68
N PRO A 191 -3.75 -15.95 -5.98
CA PRO A 191 -3.47 -17.30 -6.47
C PRO A 191 -4.72 -18.19 -6.60
N ALA A 192 -5.86 -17.78 -6.02
CA ALA A 192 -7.13 -18.46 -6.16
C ALA A 192 -7.67 -18.40 -7.61
N PHE A 193 -7.27 -17.40 -8.39
CA PHE A 193 -7.70 -17.23 -9.77
C PHE A 193 -6.83 -18.01 -10.74
N ARG A 194 -7.47 -18.65 -11.71
CA ARG A 194 -6.80 -19.53 -12.64
C ARG A 194 -6.17 -18.78 -13.80
N ASP A 195 -7.03 -18.10 -14.54
CA ASP A 195 -6.75 -17.35 -15.76
C ASP A 195 -6.99 -15.87 -15.46
N VAL A 196 -6.15 -15.00 -16.01
CA VAL A 196 -6.14 -13.58 -15.69
C VAL A 196 -6.03 -12.76 -16.96
N ILE A 197 -6.89 -11.75 -17.08
CA ILE A 197 -6.83 -10.73 -18.13
C ILE A 197 -6.59 -9.39 -17.47
N ASP A 198 -5.44 -8.79 -17.75
CA ASP A 198 -5.13 -7.43 -17.30
C ASP A 198 -5.89 -6.41 -18.16
N VAL A 199 -6.47 -5.41 -17.49
CA VAL A 199 -7.16 -4.29 -18.15
C VAL A 199 -6.55 -2.96 -17.73
N PRO A 200 -6.80 -1.88 -18.50
CA PRO A 200 -6.39 -0.54 -18.10
C PRO A 200 -7.03 -0.08 -16.78
N LEU A 201 -6.61 1.08 -16.26
CA LEU A 201 -7.23 1.62 -15.04
C LEU A 201 -8.73 1.84 -15.25
N VAL A 202 -9.51 1.39 -14.28
CA VAL A 202 -10.93 1.76 -14.12
C VAL A 202 -10.98 3.07 -13.34
N VAL A 203 -11.43 4.12 -14.01
CA VAL A 203 -11.44 5.50 -13.51
C VAL A 203 -12.79 6.12 -13.85
N ARG A 204 -13.36 6.86 -12.90
CA ARG A 204 -14.56 7.67 -13.17
C ARG A 204 -14.22 8.83 -14.08
N ARG A 205 -15.07 9.07 -15.08
CA ARG A 205 -14.87 10.17 -16.03
C ARG A 205 -15.00 11.53 -15.35
N LEU A 206 -14.39 12.55 -15.93
CA LEU A 206 -14.66 13.93 -15.54
C LEU A 206 -15.97 14.40 -16.16
N HIS A 207 -16.78 15.10 -15.38
CA HIS A 207 -17.95 15.83 -15.87
C HIS A 207 -17.61 17.30 -16.15
N LYS A 208 -16.59 17.84 -15.46
CA LYS A 208 -16.16 19.22 -15.58
C LYS A 208 -14.66 19.32 -15.77
N THR A 209 -14.24 20.33 -16.52
CA THR A 209 -12.83 20.72 -16.56
C THR A 209 -12.40 21.33 -15.23
N ARG A 210 -11.10 21.31 -14.93
CA ARG A 210 -10.50 22.02 -13.78
C ARG A 210 -10.99 23.46 -13.67
N LYS A 211 -11.06 24.19 -14.80
CA LYS A 211 -11.45 25.60 -14.82
C LYS A 211 -12.91 25.81 -14.42
N GLU A 212 -13.81 24.93 -14.86
CA GLU A 212 -15.24 24.97 -14.52
C GLU A 212 -15.46 24.64 -13.04
N ALA A 213 -14.87 23.55 -12.55
CA ALA A 213 -14.98 23.15 -11.15
C ALA A 213 -14.45 24.25 -10.21
N ARG A 214 -13.29 24.87 -10.51
CA ARG A 214 -12.74 25.96 -9.70
C ARG A 214 -13.60 27.24 -9.75
N LYS A 215 -14.20 27.55 -10.90
CA LYS A 215 -15.11 28.69 -11.04
C LYS A 215 -16.35 28.53 -10.15
N GLU A 216 -16.93 27.33 -10.10
CA GLU A 216 -18.10 27.05 -9.24
C GLU A 216 -17.76 27.14 -7.75
N LEU A 217 -16.53 26.78 -7.37
CA LEU A 217 -16.04 26.92 -6.01
C LEU A 217 -15.64 28.37 -5.65
N GLY A 218 -15.61 29.28 -6.62
CA GLY A 218 -15.11 30.64 -6.42
C GLY A 218 -13.59 30.72 -6.18
N ILE A 219 -12.83 29.72 -6.63
CA ILE A 219 -11.39 29.60 -6.39
C ILE A 219 -10.63 30.03 -7.66
N SER A 220 -9.72 30.99 -7.54
CA SER A 220 -8.87 31.42 -8.65
C SER A 220 -7.81 30.38 -9.02
N ASN A 221 -7.28 30.40 -10.24
CA ASN A 221 -6.33 29.39 -10.74
C ASN A 221 -4.93 29.47 -10.11
N ASP A 222 -4.56 30.61 -9.52
CA ASP A 222 -3.27 30.85 -8.85
C ASP A 222 -3.22 30.32 -7.41
N VAL A 223 -4.38 30.10 -6.80
CA VAL A 223 -4.50 29.56 -5.44
C VAL A 223 -4.09 28.08 -5.44
N LYS A 224 -3.28 27.64 -4.47
CA LYS A 224 -3.00 26.20 -4.33
C LYS A 224 -4.12 25.51 -3.58
N LEU A 225 -4.61 24.42 -4.17
CA LEU A 225 -5.77 23.69 -3.68
C LEU A 225 -5.42 22.24 -3.32
N VAL A 226 -5.71 21.84 -2.09
CA VAL A 226 -5.59 20.45 -1.63
C VAL A 226 -6.98 19.84 -1.54
N ILE A 227 -7.15 18.57 -1.85
CA ILE A 227 -8.36 17.82 -1.48
C ILE A 227 -8.05 16.80 -0.40
N LEU A 228 -8.74 16.90 0.73
CA LEU A 228 -8.63 15.99 1.86
C LEU A 228 -9.66 14.86 1.72
N ASN A 229 -9.19 13.67 1.39
CA ASN A 229 -10.06 12.52 1.07
C ASN A 229 -9.69 11.26 1.88
N PHE A 230 -10.49 10.97 2.91
CA PHE A 230 -10.39 9.75 3.73
C PHE A 230 -11.52 8.75 3.47
N GLY A 231 -12.16 8.81 2.29
CA GLY A 231 -13.13 7.80 1.86
C GLY A 231 -14.42 7.75 2.67
N GLY A 232 -14.89 8.90 3.18
CA GLY A 232 -16.18 9.05 3.85
C GLY A 232 -16.23 8.65 5.33
N GLN A 233 -15.10 8.29 5.94
CA GLN A 233 -15.04 8.10 7.38
C GLN A 233 -14.68 9.42 8.10
N PRO A 234 -15.35 9.74 9.23
CA PRO A 234 -14.94 10.86 10.05
C PRO A 234 -13.49 10.66 10.51
N SER A 235 -12.64 11.66 10.27
CA SER A 235 -11.24 11.59 10.66
C SER A 235 -11.03 11.69 12.17
N GLY A 236 -11.97 12.29 12.90
CA GLY A 236 -11.92 12.40 14.36
C GLY A 236 -10.87 13.39 14.91
N TRP A 237 -10.08 14.05 14.07
CA TRP A 237 -9.08 15.05 14.49
C TRP A 237 -9.47 16.48 14.11
N LYS A 238 -9.05 17.45 14.93
CA LYS A 238 -9.33 18.88 14.76
C LYS A 238 -8.33 19.51 13.78
N LEU A 239 -8.82 19.96 12.64
CA LEU A 239 -8.04 20.70 11.65
C LEU A 239 -7.77 22.12 12.15
N LYS A 240 -6.58 22.65 11.83
CA LYS A 240 -6.19 24.02 12.17
C LYS A 240 -5.66 24.74 10.94
N GLU A 241 -5.77 26.07 10.94
CA GLU A 241 -5.37 26.90 9.81
C GLU A 241 -3.89 26.71 9.46
N GLU A 242 -3.03 26.59 10.47
CA GLU A 242 -1.58 26.44 10.32
C GLU A 242 -1.13 25.10 9.69
N TYR A 243 -2.05 24.15 9.46
CA TYR A 243 -1.71 22.87 8.84
C TYR A 243 -1.42 23.03 7.34
N LEU A 244 -1.95 24.08 6.70
CA LEU A 244 -1.70 24.38 5.30
C LEU A 244 -0.61 25.46 5.16
N PRO A 245 0.17 25.45 4.06
CA PRO A 245 1.03 26.57 3.73
C PRO A 245 0.20 27.85 3.50
N SER A 246 0.79 29.01 3.78
CA SER A 246 0.10 30.29 3.62
C SER A 246 -0.46 30.48 2.21
N GLY A 247 -1.72 30.90 2.12
CA GLY A 247 -2.43 31.12 0.85
C GLY A 247 -3.01 29.87 0.19
N TRP A 248 -2.86 28.69 0.80
CA TRP A 248 -3.47 27.45 0.31
C TRP A 248 -4.89 27.27 0.85
N LEU A 249 -5.72 26.60 0.06
CA LEU A 249 -7.07 26.16 0.45
C LEU A 249 -7.14 24.63 0.44
N CYS A 250 -8.03 24.06 1.26
CA CYS A 250 -8.27 22.63 1.33
C CYS A 250 -9.75 22.30 1.20
N LEU A 251 -10.12 21.46 0.23
CA LEU A 251 -11.46 20.88 0.10
C LEU A 251 -11.58 19.67 1.01
N VAL A 252 -12.59 19.63 1.88
CA VAL A 252 -12.78 18.53 2.84
C VAL A 252 -13.94 17.64 2.40
N CYS A 253 -13.63 16.39 2.02
CA CYS A 253 -14.61 15.38 1.68
C CYS A 253 -15.27 14.80 2.95
N GLY A 254 -16.61 14.70 2.97
CA GLY A 254 -17.34 13.94 3.99
C GLY A 254 -17.35 14.58 5.40
N ALA A 255 -17.06 15.87 5.53
CA ALA A 255 -17.21 16.57 6.81
C ALA A 255 -18.67 16.55 7.30
N SER A 256 -18.89 16.35 8.60
CA SER A 256 -20.24 16.34 9.17
C SER A 256 -20.86 17.74 9.14
N ASP A 257 -22.19 17.83 9.24
CA ASP A 257 -22.91 19.13 9.28
C ASP A 257 -22.61 19.94 10.54
N SER A 258 -22.18 19.27 11.61
CA SER A 258 -21.77 19.87 12.86
C SER A 258 -20.27 20.20 12.94
N GLN A 259 -19.47 19.86 11.94
CA GLN A 259 -18.03 20.04 11.99
C GLN A 259 -17.66 21.49 11.60
N GLU A 260 -17.17 22.25 12.57
CA GLU A 260 -16.55 23.54 12.31
C GLU A 260 -15.17 23.35 11.68
N LEU A 261 -14.96 24.00 10.53
CA LEU A 261 -13.69 23.98 9.79
C LEU A 261 -13.03 25.37 9.83
N PRO A 262 -11.68 25.45 9.88
CA PRO A 262 -10.99 26.72 9.77
C PRO A 262 -11.26 27.41 8.41
N PRO A 263 -11.05 28.73 8.27
CA PRO A 263 -11.42 29.49 7.08
C PRO A 263 -10.78 29.00 5.76
N ASN A 264 -9.58 28.42 5.83
CA ASN A 264 -8.86 27.86 4.69
C ASN A 264 -9.26 26.40 4.37
N PHE A 265 -10.25 25.83 5.06
CA PHE A 265 -10.82 24.51 4.81
C PHE A 265 -12.28 24.63 4.38
N ILE A 266 -12.56 24.26 3.14
CA ILE A 266 -13.87 24.36 2.49
C ILE A 266 -14.55 23.00 2.56
N LYS A 267 -15.68 22.94 3.26
CA LYS A 267 -16.52 21.74 3.28
C LYS A 267 -17.15 21.49 1.91
N LEU A 268 -17.03 20.26 1.41
CA LEU A 268 -17.73 19.83 0.22
C LEU A 268 -19.15 19.36 0.54
N ALA A 269 -20.08 19.58 -0.40
CA ALA A 269 -21.42 19.02 -0.33
C ALA A 269 -21.38 17.49 -0.34
N LYS A 270 -22.36 16.83 0.29
CA LYS A 270 -22.40 15.36 0.42
C LYS A 270 -22.55 14.65 -0.92
N ASP A 271 -23.18 15.31 -1.88
CA ASP A 271 -23.43 14.87 -3.26
C ASP A 271 -22.42 15.43 -4.26
N ALA A 272 -21.36 16.09 -3.79
CA ALA A 272 -20.33 16.64 -4.67
C ALA A 272 -19.62 15.54 -5.45
N TYR A 273 -19.55 15.70 -6.77
CA TYR A 273 -18.86 14.76 -7.64
C TYR A 273 -17.35 14.85 -7.44
N THR A 274 -16.80 13.95 -6.62
CA THR A 274 -15.41 14.01 -6.17
C THR A 274 -14.37 13.97 -7.30
N PRO A 275 -14.52 13.21 -8.40
CA PRO A 275 -13.54 13.19 -9.49
C PRO A 275 -13.23 14.57 -10.07
N ASP A 276 -14.24 15.41 -10.30
CA ASP A 276 -14.05 16.78 -10.80
C ASP A 276 -13.24 17.63 -9.82
N LEU A 277 -13.47 17.45 -8.52
CA LEU A 277 -12.79 18.19 -7.45
C LEU A 277 -11.36 17.72 -7.23
N ILE A 278 -11.10 16.43 -7.44
CA ILE A 278 -9.74 15.87 -7.48
C ILE A 278 -8.98 16.50 -8.65
N ALA A 279 -9.51 16.47 -9.87
CA ALA A 279 -8.89 17.11 -11.03
C ALA A 279 -8.76 18.64 -10.91
N ALA A 280 -9.63 19.27 -10.11
CA ALA A 280 -9.55 20.71 -9.81
C ALA A 280 -8.42 21.09 -8.84
N SER A 281 -7.89 20.12 -8.07
CA SER A 281 -6.91 20.31 -7.00
C SER A 281 -5.46 20.26 -7.51
N ASP A 282 -4.52 20.84 -6.78
CA ASP A 282 -3.07 20.76 -7.06
C ASP A 282 -2.43 19.51 -6.46
N CYS A 283 -2.98 18.98 -5.36
CA CYS A 283 -2.65 17.66 -4.83
C CYS A 283 -3.81 17.09 -3.98
N MET A 284 -3.78 15.79 -3.75
CA MET A 284 -4.68 15.10 -2.80
C MET A 284 -3.93 14.74 -1.52
N LEU A 285 -4.60 14.83 -0.38
CA LEU A 285 -4.14 14.35 0.92
C LEU A 285 -5.13 13.33 1.48
N GLY A 286 -4.70 12.12 1.82
CA GLY A 286 -5.65 11.10 2.28
C GLY A 286 -5.09 9.70 2.50
N LYS A 287 -6.01 8.72 2.58
CA LYS A 287 -5.67 7.30 2.57
C LYS A 287 -5.74 6.76 1.14
N ILE A 288 -4.83 5.85 0.78
CA ILE A 288 -4.84 5.26 -0.55
C ILE A 288 -5.79 4.07 -0.60
N GLY A 289 -6.59 4.01 -1.64
CA GLY A 289 -7.37 2.84 -2.04
C GLY A 289 -7.48 2.85 -3.57
N TYR A 290 -7.87 1.72 -4.17
CA TYR A 290 -7.84 1.59 -5.63
C TYR A 290 -8.48 2.80 -6.36
N GLY A 291 -9.67 3.24 -5.93
CA GLY A 291 -10.37 4.37 -6.58
C GLY A 291 -9.63 5.72 -6.47
N THR A 292 -9.07 6.06 -5.31
CA THR A 292 -8.32 7.33 -5.16
C THR A 292 -6.99 7.27 -5.90
N VAL A 293 -6.36 6.10 -5.95
CA VAL A 293 -5.10 5.91 -6.66
C VAL A 293 -5.31 5.93 -8.17
N SER A 294 -6.36 5.27 -8.68
CA SER A 294 -6.66 5.27 -10.11
C SER A 294 -6.98 6.68 -10.61
N GLU A 295 -7.73 7.46 -9.83
CA GLU A 295 -8.04 8.87 -10.11
C GLU A 295 -6.79 9.77 -10.03
N ALA A 296 -5.94 9.60 -9.01
CA ALA A 296 -4.69 10.36 -8.89
C ALA A 296 -3.77 10.13 -10.10
N LEU A 297 -3.61 8.88 -10.53
CA LEU A 297 -2.80 8.53 -11.69
C LEU A 297 -3.40 9.06 -12.99
N ALA A 298 -4.70 8.83 -13.21
CA ALA A 298 -5.38 9.26 -14.43
C ALA A 298 -5.40 10.77 -14.61
N PHE A 299 -5.58 11.52 -13.52
CA PHE A 299 -5.59 12.98 -13.55
C PHE A 299 -4.20 13.60 -13.34
N LYS A 300 -3.14 12.77 -13.26
CA LYS A 300 -1.75 13.18 -13.02
C LYS A 300 -1.63 14.11 -11.80
N LEU A 301 -2.38 13.80 -10.74
CA LEU A 301 -2.47 14.58 -9.52
C LEU A 301 -1.56 14.01 -8.43
N PRO A 302 -0.56 14.76 -7.93
CA PRO A 302 0.24 14.34 -6.79
C PRO A 302 -0.63 13.95 -5.57
N PHE A 303 -0.30 12.83 -4.95
CA PHE A 303 -1.03 12.24 -3.84
C PHE A 303 -0.10 12.14 -2.62
N VAL A 304 -0.35 12.99 -1.63
CA VAL A 304 0.19 12.85 -0.28
C VAL A 304 -0.67 11.85 0.48
N PHE A 305 -0.08 10.75 0.93
CA PHE A 305 -0.82 9.71 1.61
C PHE A 305 -0.23 9.33 2.96
N VAL A 306 -1.09 8.78 3.82
CA VAL A 306 -0.71 8.24 5.12
C VAL A 306 -1.01 6.74 5.14
N ARG A 307 -0.07 5.96 5.70
CA ARG A 307 -0.20 4.51 5.76
C ARG A 307 -1.36 4.08 6.65
N ARG A 308 -2.02 2.99 6.25
CA ARG A 308 -2.97 2.27 7.08
C ARG A 308 -2.33 1.03 7.65
N ASP A 309 -2.58 0.82 8.93
CA ASP A 309 -2.11 -0.39 9.60
C ASP A 309 -2.97 -1.58 9.19
N TYR A 310 -2.29 -2.70 8.90
CA TYR A 310 -2.90 -4.00 8.67
C TYR A 310 -3.83 -4.07 7.45
N PHE A 311 -3.49 -3.37 6.36
CA PHE A 311 -4.25 -3.46 5.10
C PHE A 311 -3.37 -3.79 3.90
N ASN A 312 -3.37 -5.05 3.49
CA ASN A 312 -2.35 -5.64 2.62
C ASN A 312 -2.43 -5.23 1.15
N GLU A 313 -3.50 -4.58 0.72
CA GLU A 313 -3.58 -3.95 -0.61
C GLU A 313 -2.64 -2.75 -0.71
N GLU A 314 -2.44 -2.05 0.41
CA GLU A 314 -1.79 -0.74 0.43
C GLU A 314 -0.37 -0.71 -0.15
N PRO A 315 0.53 -1.66 0.19
CA PRO A 315 1.88 -1.68 -0.37
C PRO A 315 1.90 -1.70 -1.91
N PHE A 316 0.96 -2.39 -2.55
CA PHE A 316 0.88 -2.51 -4.01
C PHE A 316 0.43 -1.20 -4.67
N LEU A 317 -0.61 -0.59 -4.11
CA LEU A 317 -1.10 0.71 -4.59
C LEU A 317 -0.08 1.82 -4.39
N ARG A 318 0.61 1.81 -3.25
CA ARG A 318 1.70 2.74 -2.96
C ARG A 318 2.84 2.57 -3.96
N ASN A 319 3.29 1.33 -4.19
CA ASN A 319 4.36 1.05 -5.15
C ASN A 319 3.99 1.56 -6.54
N MET A 320 2.70 1.46 -6.91
CA MET A 320 2.18 2.02 -8.15
C MET A 320 2.24 3.56 -8.17
N LEU A 321 1.77 4.24 -7.12
CA LEU A 321 1.88 5.71 -7.02
C LEU A 321 3.33 6.19 -7.14
N GLU A 322 4.25 5.52 -6.46
CA GLU A 322 5.67 5.88 -6.50
C GLU A 322 6.30 5.62 -7.87
N TYR A 323 5.85 4.56 -8.57
CA TYR A 323 6.40 4.19 -9.87
C TYR A 323 6.13 5.29 -10.88
N TYR A 324 4.92 5.81 -10.84
CA TYR A 324 4.46 6.89 -11.72
C TYR A 324 4.75 8.28 -11.14
N GLN A 325 5.68 8.43 -10.19
CA GLN A 325 6.07 9.69 -9.56
C GLN A 325 4.88 10.52 -9.05
N CYS A 326 3.90 9.84 -8.46
CA CYS A 326 2.62 10.41 -8.05
C CYS A 326 2.43 10.41 -6.52
N GLY A 327 3.22 9.64 -5.76
CA GLY A 327 3.05 9.49 -4.31
C GLY A 327 4.07 10.24 -3.45
N VAL A 328 3.60 10.85 -2.36
CA VAL A 328 4.43 11.30 -1.21
C VAL A 328 3.86 10.68 0.06
N GLU A 329 4.66 9.90 0.78
CA GLU A 329 4.22 9.35 2.07
C GLU A 329 4.43 10.37 3.19
N MET A 330 3.40 10.58 3.99
CA MET A 330 3.42 11.35 5.23
C MET A 330 3.27 10.39 6.41
N ILE A 331 4.15 10.53 7.40
CA ILE A 331 4.06 9.74 8.64
C ILE A 331 2.86 10.19 9.48
N ARG A 332 2.26 9.25 10.22
CA ARG A 332 1.01 9.48 10.95
C ARG A 332 1.12 10.62 11.97
N ARG A 333 2.26 10.73 12.66
CA ARG A 333 2.53 11.84 13.60
C ARG A 333 2.37 13.20 12.93
N ASP A 334 2.96 13.39 11.76
CA ASP A 334 3.01 14.69 11.08
C ASP A 334 1.63 15.05 10.50
N LEU A 335 0.82 14.04 10.11
CA LEU A 335 -0.60 14.23 9.82
C LEU A 335 -1.35 14.79 11.02
N LEU A 336 -1.25 14.13 12.18
CA LEU A 336 -2.03 14.49 13.38
C LEU A 336 -1.60 15.82 14.00
N THR A 337 -0.30 16.12 13.93
CA THR A 337 0.29 17.36 14.50
C THR A 337 0.28 18.54 13.54
N GLY A 338 -0.09 18.34 12.27
CA GLY A 338 -0.25 19.42 11.30
C GLY A 338 1.01 19.83 10.55
N HIS A 339 2.08 19.05 10.59
CA HIS A 339 3.33 19.35 9.89
C HIS A 339 3.25 18.99 8.39
N TRP A 340 2.20 19.41 7.69
CA TRP A 340 1.92 18.96 6.32
C TRP A 340 2.74 19.70 5.27
N LYS A 341 3.15 20.94 5.56
CA LYS A 341 3.84 21.83 4.61
C LYS A 341 4.98 21.18 3.81
N PRO A 342 5.96 20.47 4.43
CA PRO A 342 7.05 19.85 3.68
C PRO A 342 6.58 18.79 2.67
N TYR A 343 5.52 18.07 3.02
CA TYR A 343 4.94 17.03 2.16
C TYR A 343 4.14 17.61 1.00
N LEU A 344 3.38 18.69 1.26
CA LEU A 344 2.61 19.41 0.24
C LEU A 344 3.52 20.13 -0.76
N GLU A 345 4.58 20.79 -0.28
CA GLU A 345 5.61 21.42 -1.12
C GLU A 345 6.36 20.38 -1.96
N ARG A 346 6.64 19.20 -1.39
CA ARG A 346 7.18 18.08 -2.16
C ARG A 346 6.21 17.60 -3.23
N ALA A 347 4.93 17.43 -2.90
CA ALA A 347 3.92 16.93 -3.83
C ALA A 347 3.79 17.80 -5.08
N ILE A 348 3.76 19.12 -4.94
CA ILE A 348 3.68 20.03 -6.10
C ILE A 348 4.95 20.06 -6.96
N SER A 349 6.07 19.54 -6.45
CA SER A 349 7.31 19.39 -7.23
C SER A 349 7.36 18.10 -8.05
N LEU A 350 6.44 17.16 -7.80
CA LEU A 350 6.37 15.90 -8.53
C LEU A 350 5.90 16.13 -9.97
N LYS A 351 6.28 15.20 -10.84
CA LYS A 351 5.85 15.16 -12.24
C LYS A 351 5.21 13.80 -12.51
N PRO A 352 3.94 13.59 -12.13
CA PRO A 352 3.27 12.32 -12.34
C PRO A 352 3.32 11.91 -13.82
N CYS A 353 3.72 10.67 -14.09
CA CYS A 353 4.07 10.20 -15.44
C CYS A 353 3.27 8.95 -15.87
N TYR A 354 2.05 8.80 -15.38
CA TYR A 354 1.18 7.72 -15.82
C TYR A 354 0.73 7.94 -17.27
N GLU A 355 1.08 7.02 -18.16
CA GLU A 355 0.70 7.02 -19.59
C GLU A 355 -0.09 5.76 -20.00
N GLY A 356 -0.53 4.94 -19.02
CA GLY A 356 -1.37 3.78 -19.30
C GLY A 356 -2.81 4.16 -19.68
N GLY A 357 -3.58 3.20 -20.20
CA GLY A 357 -4.99 3.43 -20.50
C GLY A 357 -5.83 3.70 -19.24
N ILE A 358 -6.92 4.46 -19.41
CA ILE A 358 -7.89 4.81 -18.36
C ILE A 358 -9.33 4.37 -18.70
N ASN A 359 -9.50 3.63 -19.80
CA ASN A 359 -10.79 3.12 -20.26
C ASN A 359 -11.07 1.69 -19.75
N GLY A 360 -10.52 1.31 -18.59
CA GLY A 360 -10.65 -0.04 -18.04
C GLY A 360 -12.10 -0.46 -17.82
N GLY A 361 -13.00 0.48 -17.50
CA GLY A 361 -14.43 0.20 -17.32
C GLY A 361 -15.12 -0.26 -18.62
N GLU A 362 -14.76 0.37 -19.74
CA GLU A 362 -15.24 -0.01 -21.08
C GLU A 362 -14.66 -1.36 -21.51
N VAL A 363 -13.34 -1.54 -21.36
CA VAL A 363 -12.65 -2.78 -21.74
C VAL A 363 -13.18 -3.97 -20.91
N ALA A 364 -13.36 -3.79 -19.60
CA ALA A 364 -13.94 -4.83 -18.73
C ALA A 364 -15.37 -5.17 -19.16
N ALA A 365 -16.23 -4.17 -19.40
CA ALA A 365 -17.60 -4.40 -19.86
C ALA A 365 -17.65 -5.14 -21.20
N HIS A 366 -16.74 -4.82 -22.13
CA HIS A 366 -16.63 -5.52 -23.41
C HIS A 366 -16.24 -7.00 -23.24
N ILE A 367 -15.24 -7.29 -22.41
CA ILE A 367 -14.82 -8.67 -22.10
C ILE A 367 -15.97 -9.45 -21.47
N LEU A 368 -16.70 -8.85 -20.51
CA LEU A 368 -17.86 -9.46 -19.86
C LEU A 368 -18.98 -9.75 -20.87
N GLN A 369 -19.26 -8.82 -21.78
CA GLN A 369 -20.25 -9.01 -22.85
C GLN A 369 -19.88 -10.19 -23.75
N GLU A 370 -18.65 -10.24 -24.26
CA GLU A 370 -18.22 -11.33 -25.14
C GLU A 370 -18.22 -12.69 -24.42
N THR A 371 -17.83 -12.69 -23.14
CA THR A 371 -17.87 -13.89 -22.29
C THR A 371 -19.29 -14.41 -22.16
N ALA A 372 -20.26 -13.54 -21.84
CA ALA A 372 -21.68 -13.90 -21.75
C ALA A 372 -22.27 -14.42 -23.09
N ILE A 373 -21.73 -14.00 -24.23
CA ILE A 373 -22.13 -14.48 -25.58
C ILE A 373 -21.49 -15.84 -25.92
N GLY A 374 -20.53 -16.32 -25.12
CA GLY A 374 -19.90 -17.63 -25.29
C GLY A 374 -18.46 -17.60 -25.75
N LYS A 375 -17.83 -16.41 -25.85
CA LYS A 375 -16.39 -16.33 -26.10
C LYS A 375 -15.64 -16.93 -24.90
N ASN A 376 -14.73 -17.84 -25.17
CA ASN A 376 -13.89 -18.46 -24.14
C ASN A 376 -12.56 -17.69 -24.06
N TYR A 377 -12.26 -17.21 -22.86
CA TYR A 377 -11.02 -16.53 -22.52
C TYR A 377 -10.13 -17.38 -21.60
N ALA A 378 -10.70 -18.43 -21.01
CA ALA A 378 -10.00 -19.36 -20.14
C ALA A 378 -9.28 -20.44 -20.95
N SER A 379 -8.22 -20.98 -20.36
CA SER A 379 -7.51 -22.12 -20.94
C SER A 379 -8.33 -23.41 -20.74
N ASP A 380 -8.19 -24.44 -21.58
CA ASP A 380 -8.94 -25.72 -21.44
C ASP A 380 -8.40 -26.68 -20.36
N LYS A 381 -7.34 -26.33 -19.63
CA LYS A 381 -6.68 -27.23 -18.64
C LYS A 381 -7.29 -27.17 -17.23
N PHE A 382 -8.13 -28.13 -16.86
CA PHE A 382 -8.56 -28.33 -15.47
C PHE A 382 -7.37 -28.55 -14.50
N SER A 383 -7.25 -27.73 -13.44
CA SER A 383 -6.43 -28.08 -12.27
C SER A 383 -7.00 -27.50 -10.97
N GLY A 384 -7.93 -28.23 -10.34
CA GLY A 384 -8.36 -27.99 -8.97
C GLY A 384 -7.38 -28.55 -7.92
N ALA A 385 -7.49 -28.07 -6.68
CA ALA A 385 -6.81 -28.47 -5.44
C ALA A 385 -5.28 -28.30 -5.31
N ARG A 386 -4.46 -28.40 -6.39
CA ARG A 386 -3.00 -28.20 -6.28
C ARG A 386 -2.60 -26.74 -5.97
N ARG A 387 -3.37 -25.76 -6.46
CA ARG A 387 -3.10 -24.32 -6.30
C ARG A 387 -3.50 -23.74 -4.94
N LEU A 388 -4.45 -24.34 -4.23
CA LEU A 388 -4.74 -24.00 -2.83
C LEU A 388 -3.48 -24.20 -1.97
N ARG A 389 -2.68 -25.22 -2.30
CA ARG A 389 -1.37 -25.46 -1.71
C ARG A 389 -0.35 -24.38 -2.11
N ASP A 390 -0.40 -23.86 -3.33
CA ASP A 390 0.45 -22.74 -3.79
C ASP A 390 0.04 -21.40 -3.18
N ALA A 391 -1.25 -21.17 -2.92
CA ALA A 391 -1.76 -20.02 -2.17
C ALA A 391 -1.34 -20.07 -0.69
N ILE A 392 -1.34 -21.26 -0.09
CA ILE A 392 -0.77 -21.53 1.24
C ILE A 392 0.74 -21.29 1.22
N VAL A 393 1.44 -21.80 0.20
CA VAL A 393 2.87 -21.58 0.04
C VAL A 393 3.12 -20.07 -0.11
N LEU A 394 2.46 -19.32 -1.00
CA LEU A 394 2.60 -17.85 -1.12
C LEU A 394 2.25 -17.09 0.17
N GLY A 395 1.16 -17.45 0.86
CA GLY A 395 0.77 -16.83 2.14
C GLY A 395 1.72 -17.14 3.30
N TYR A 396 2.35 -18.32 3.33
CA TYR A 396 3.41 -18.70 4.28
C TYR A 396 4.82 -18.32 3.79
N GLN A 397 5.01 -18.05 2.49
CA GLN A 397 6.25 -17.68 1.81
C GLN A 397 6.38 -16.19 1.52
N LEU A 398 5.47 -15.35 2.02
CA LEU A 398 5.76 -13.91 2.19
C LEU A 398 6.97 -13.67 3.14
N GLN A 399 7.63 -14.74 3.63
CA GLN A 399 9.00 -14.74 4.16
C GLN A 399 9.98 -15.73 3.47
N ARG A 400 9.83 -16.19 2.22
CA ARG A 400 10.80 -17.15 1.62
C ARG A 400 11.54 -16.68 0.37
N VAL A 401 12.85 -16.68 0.57
CA VAL A 401 13.95 -17.31 -0.21
C VAL A 401 13.86 -17.22 -1.74
N PRO A 402 14.87 -16.64 -2.42
CA PRO A 402 14.87 -16.39 -3.86
C PRO A 402 14.73 -17.68 -4.69
N GLY A 403 14.01 -17.60 -5.82
CA GLY A 403 14.26 -18.50 -6.98
C GLY A 403 13.10 -19.33 -7.56
N ARG A 404 11.84 -18.88 -7.59
CA ARG A 404 10.82 -19.49 -8.46
C ARG A 404 9.87 -18.46 -9.09
N ASP A 405 10.03 -18.27 -10.38
CA ASP A 405 9.32 -17.25 -11.18
C ASP A 405 7.84 -17.62 -11.43
N ILE A 406 6.96 -16.74 -10.96
CA ILE A 406 5.67 -16.44 -11.61
C ILE A 406 5.93 -15.19 -12.47
N SER A 407 5.19 -14.99 -13.57
CA SER A 407 5.28 -13.77 -14.38
C SER A 407 4.79 -12.56 -13.56
N ILE A 408 5.72 -11.98 -12.83
CA ILE A 408 5.57 -10.79 -12.01
C ILE A 408 5.66 -9.57 -12.94
N PRO A 409 4.74 -8.59 -12.84
CA PRO A 409 4.80 -7.40 -13.67
C PRO A 409 6.07 -6.59 -13.37
N GLU A 410 6.64 -5.91 -14.37
CA GLU A 410 7.93 -5.21 -14.24
C GLU A 410 8.01 -4.25 -13.04
N TRP A 411 6.90 -3.58 -12.69
CA TRP A 411 6.86 -2.68 -11.53
C TRP A 411 7.03 -3.39 -10.17
N TYR A 412 6.82 -4.71 -10.11
CA TYR A 412 7.06 -5.55 -8.93
C TYR A 412 8.44 -6.24 -9.01
N SER A 413 8.84 -6.78 -10.16
CA SER A 413 10.15 -7.45 -10.36
C SER A 413 11.34 -6.50 -10.13
N SER A 414 11.16 -5.21 -10.44
CA SER A 414 12.19 -4.18 -10.24
C SER A 414 12.52 -3.94 -8.76
N ALA A 415 11.59 -4.22 -7.83
CA ALA A 415 11.84 -4.13 -6.39
C ALA A 415 12.53 -5.38 -5.83
N GLU A 416 12.36 -6.54 -6.47
CA GLU A 416 12.87 -7.84 -6.02
C GLU A 416 14.32 -8.10 -6.48
N ASN A 417 14.66 -7.74 -7.72
CA ASN A 417 16.00 -7.94 -8.28
C ASN A 417 17.11 -7.12 -7.60
N GLU A 418 16.75 -6.01 -6.95
CA GLU A 418 17.69 -5.18 -6.18
C GLU A 418 17.99 -5.80 -4.80
N LEU A 419 17.06 -6.58 -4.23
CA LEU A 419 17.21 -7.17 -2.89
C LEU A 419 18.10 -8.41 -2.87
N ASN A 420 18.07 -9.23 -3.93
CA ASN A 420 18.92 -10.42 -4.07
C ASN A 420 20.43 -10.10 -4.15
N LYS A 421 20.79 -8.84 -4.38
CA LYS A 421 22.18 -8.36 -4.30
C LYS A 421 22.62 -8.03 -2.87
N SER A 422 21.67 -7.81 -1.96
CA SER A 422 21.90 -7.39 -0.56
C SER A 422 21.81 -8.55 0.44
N THR A 423 20.99 -9.58 0.18
CA THR A 423 20.91 -10.79 1.02
C THR A 423 21.84 -11.91 0.53
N GLY A 424 23.14 -11.62 0.51
CA GLY A 424 24.17 -12.60 0.13
C GLY A 424 24.40 -13.68 1.21
N SER A 425 23.70 -14.82 1.10
CA SER A 425 24.24 -16.10 1.60
C SER A 425 25.13 -16.71 0.48
N PRO A 426 26.32 -17.27 0.80
CA PRO A 426 27.33 -17.57 -0.21
C PRO A 426 26.91 -18.77 -1.06
N THR A 427 26.38 -18.51 -2.24
CA THR A 427 26.33 -19.54 -3.28
C THR A 427 27.60 -19.39 -4.10
N THR A 428 28.56 -20.26 -3.83
CA THR A 428 29.85 -20.35 -4.51
C THR A 428 29.63 -20.54 -6.01
N GLN A 429 29.72 -19.46 -6.79
CA GLN A 429 30.00 -19.57 -8.22
C GLN A 429 31.51 -19.78 -8.36
N ILE A 430 31.88 -21.05 -8.58
CA ILE A 430 33.21 -21.41 -9.02
C ILE A 430 33.34 -20.85 -10.44
N ILE A 431 34.05 -19.74 -10.58
CA ILE A 431 34.63 -19.30 -11.84
C ILE A 431 36.14 -19.46 -11.68
N GLU A 432 36.66 -20.49 -12.33
CA GLU A 432 38.09 -20.70 -12.47
C GLU A 432 38.73 -19.61 -13.34
N ASN A 433 39.91 -19.18 -12.89
CA ASN A 433 40.99 -18.50 -13.62
C ASN A 433 40.84 -17.02 -13.99
N GLY A 434 41.62 -16.20 -13.25
CA GLY A 434 42.30 -15.03 -13.80
C GLY A 434 42.32 -13.79 -12.90
N SER A 435 43.49 -13.45 -12.36
CA SER A 435 43.85 -12.14 -11.79
C SER A 435 43.24 -11.74 -10.42
N LEU A 436 43.92 -12.16 -9.35
CA LEU A 436 43.87 -11.53 -8.02
C LEU A 436 44.53 -10.14 -8.05
N THR A 437 43.77 -9.07 -8.28
CA THR A 437 44.17 -7.69 -7.91
C THR A 437 42.97 -6.73 -7.81
N SER A 438 42.81 -6.15 -6.61
CA SER A 438 42.17 -4.87 -6.24
C SER A 438 40.81 -4.45 -6.84
N ILE A 439 39.70 -4.91 -6.26
CA ILE A 439 38.38 -4.21 -6.42
C ILE A 439 37.72 -4.01 -5.05
N CYS A 440 38.45 -3.48 -4.06
CA CYS A 440 37.81 -3.07 -2.81
C CYS A 440 38.71 -2.13 -2.03
N THR A 441 38.71 -0.87 -2.43
CA THR A 441 39.31 0.27 -1.71
C THR A 441 39.06 1.60 -2.41
N ASP A 442 38.52 1.63 -3.65
CA ASP A 442 38.45 2.89 -4.40
C ASP A 442 37.49 3.94 -3.81
N ASP A 443 36.49 3.51 -3.02
CA ASP A 443 35.48 4.42 -2.44
C ASP A 443 35.77 4.87 -0.99
N PHE A 444 36.66 4.19 -0.26
CA PHE A 444 37.06 4.56 1.12
C PHE A 444 38.56 4.43 1.34
N GLU A 445 39.18 5.50 1.83
CA GLU A 445 40.55 5.48 2.33
C GLU A 445 40.58 5.03 3.80
N ILE A 446 41.31 3.95 4.10
CA ILE A 446 41.49 3.49 5.48
C ILE A 446 42.58 4.34 6.15
N LEU A 447 42.18 5.32 6.95
CA LEU A 447 43.10 6.18 7.69
C LEU A 447 43.80 5.43 8.85
N HIS A 448 43.07 4.57 9.55
CA HIS A 448 43.54 3.80 10.70
C HIS A 448 42.92 2.40 10.76
N GLY A 449 43.72 1.39 11.11
CA GLY A 449 43.29 -0.01 11.21
C GLY A 449 43.51 -0.80 9.92
N ASP A 450 42.97 -2.01 9.86
CA ASP A 450 42.98 -2.87 8.68
C ASP A 450 41.75 -3.79 8.63
N LEU A 451 41.54 -4.47 7.50
CA LEU A 451 40.39 -5.37 7.29
C LEU A 451 40.57 -6.77 7.92
N GLN A 452 41.74 -7.08 8.47
CA GLN A 452 42.14 -8.37 9.04
C GLN A 452 41.90 -9.59 8.12
N GLY A 453 41.76 -9.38 6.80
CA GLY A 453 41.41 -10.44 5.85
C GLY A 453 39.97 -10.97 5.97
N LEU A 454 39.09 -10.25 6.67
CA LEU A 454 37.71 -10.67 6.94
C LEU A 454 36.77 -10.29 5.78
N PRO A 455 36.20 -11.27 5.04
CA PRO A 455 35.41 -10.99 3.83
C PRO A 455 34.07 -10.31 4.13
N ASP A 456 33.48 -10.55 5.30
CA ASP A 456 32.26 -9.90 5.77
C ASP A 456 32.46 -8.40 6.05
N THR A 457 33.62 -8.02 6.61
CA THR A 457 34.01 -6.61 6.81
C THR A 457 34.18 -5.88 5.47
N LYS A 458 34.81 -6.56 4.51
CA LYS A 458 34.94 -6.07 3.14
C LYS A 458 33.58 -5.86 2.48
N SER A 459 32.66 -6.82 2.65
CA SER A 459 31.27 -6.70 2.15
C SER A 459 30.53 -5.55 2.81
N PHE A 460 30.69 -5.36 4.12
CA PHE A 460 30.05 -4.27 4.87
C PHE A 460 30.50 -2.90 4.38
N LEU A 461 31.81 -2.68 4.20
CA LEU A 461 32.34 -1.42 3.65
C LEU A 461 31.84 -1.15 2.24
N LYS A 462 31.72 -2.19 1.41
CA LYS A 462 31.15 -2.06 0.07
C LYS A 462 29.68 -1.63 0.13
N SER A 463 28.87 -2.27 0.97
CA SER A 463 27.47 -1.87 1.17
C SER A 463 27.34 -0.46 1.73
N LEU A 464 28.28 -0.03 2.58
CA LEU A 464 28.33 1.34 3.08
C LEU A 464 28.66 2.34 1.96
N ALA A 465 29.64 2.04 1.10
CA ALA A 465 30.02 2.88 -0.04
C ALA A 465 28.89 2.99 -1.08
N GLU A 466 28.17 1.90 -1.30
CA GLU A 466 27.00 1.88 -2.19
C GLU A 466 25.91 2.88 -1.75
N LEU A 467 25.84 3.25 -0.45
CA LEU A 467 24.92 4.28 0.03
C LEU A 467 25.29 5.70 -0.41
N ASP A 468 26.56 6.02 -0.61
CA ASP A 468 26.99 7.35 -1.08
C ASP A 468 26.61 7.56 -2.56
N THR A 469 26.84 6.55 -3.40
CA THR A 469 26.50 6.60 -4.84
C THR A 469 25.00 6.83 -5.11
N VAL A 470 24.15 6.48 -4.14
CA VAL A 470 22.70 6.70 -4.16
C VAL A 470 22.35 8.18 -3.94
N TYR A 471 23.15 8.91 -3.15
CA TYR A 471 22.91 10.32 -2.81
C TYR A 471 23.04 11.26 -4.03
N ASP A 472 24.04 11.04 -4.89
CA ASP A 472 24.35 11.90 -6.04
C ASP A 472 23.48 11.65 -7.29
N SER A 473 22.72 10.56 -7.28
CA SER A 473 22.02 10.04 -8.46
C SER A 473 20.70 10.74 -8.83
N GLU A 474 20.42 11.95 -8.32
CA GLU A 474 19.20 12.73 -8.68
C GLU A 474 19.02 12.94 -10.20
N LYS A 475 20.03 12.59 -11.02
CA LYS A 475 20.07 12.77 -12.48
C LYS A 475 19.86 11.51 -13.34
N ASN A 476 19.86 10.28 -12.79
CA ASN A 476 19.71 9.06 -13.61
C ASN A 476 18.37 8.38 -13.38
N SER A 477 17.53 8.38 -14.43
CA SER A 477 16.14 7.91 -14.44
C SER A 477 15.95 6.39 -14.45
N GLU A 478 17.03 5.60 -14.42
CA GLU A 478 16.96 4.16 -14.76
C GLU A 478 17.10 3.20 -13.57
N LYS A 479 17.51 3.65 -12.38
CA LYS A 479 17.57 2.80 -11.17
C LYS A 479 16.70 3.36 -10.06
N ARG A 480 15.54 2.74 -9.90
CA ARG A 480 14.53 3.11 -8.89
C ARG A 480 15.01 2.67 -7.51
N GLN A 481 15.71 3.56 -6.82
CA GLN A 481 16.27 3.31 -5.50
C GLN A 481 15.19 3.11 -4.45
N MET A 482 15.32 2.06 -3.64
CA MET A 482 14.43 1.82 -2.51
C MET A 482 14.55 2.96 -1.48
N ARG A 483 13.42 3.42 -0.95
CA ARG A 483 13.34 4.55 0.00
C ARG A 483 14.27 4.40 1.22
N GLU A 484 14.40 3.18 1.72
CA GLU A 484 15.31 2.83 2.82
C GLU A 484 16.75 3.20 2.50
N HIS A 485 17.22 2.92 1.28
CA HIS A 485 18.58 3.26 0.85
C HIS A 485 18.77 4.76 0.75
N LYS A 486 17.79 5.50 0.20
CA LYS A 486 17.84 6.96 0.14
C LYS A 486 17.83 7.59 1.54
N ALA A 487 17.03 7.04 2.45
CA ALA A 487 16.98 7.51 3.83
C ALA A 487 18.29 7.23 4.58
N ALA A 488 18.86 6.04 4.40
CA ALA A 488 20.13 5.62 5.00
C ALA A 488 21.32 6.42 4.46
N ALA A 489 21.36 6.70 3.15
CA ALA A 489 22.35 7.56 2.52
C ALA A 489 22.40 8.97 3.14
N GLY A 490 21.25 9.45 3.64
CA GLY A 490 21.14 10.73 4.33
C GLY A 490 21.63 10.74 5.77
N LEU A 491 21.99 9.59 6.37
CA LEU A 491 22.43 9.51 7.77
C LEU A 491 23.91 9.91 7.96
N PHE A 492 24.74 9.72 6.95
CA PHE A 492 26.18 10.00 7.00
C PHE A 492 26.54 11.26 6.22
N ASN A 493 27.59 11.94 6.68
CA ASN A 493 28.31 12.93 5.89
C ASN A 493 29.52 12.24 5.25
N TRP A 494 29.43 11.92 3.96
CA TRP A 494 30.45 11.15 3.25
C TRP A 494 31.80 11.87 3.08
N GLU A 495 31.86 13.17 3.40
CA GLU A 495 33.09 13.98 3.41
C GLU A 495 33.86 13.94 4.76
N GLU A 496 33.37 13.21 5.76
CA GLU A 496 33.95 13.16 7.10
C GLU A 496 34.24 11.71 7.55
N ASP A 497 35.12 11.56 8.53
CA ASP A 497 35.57 10.25 9.01
C ASP A 497 34.42 9.36 9.53
N ILE A 498 34.43 8.09 9.13
CA ILE A 498 33.53 7.05 9.62
C ILE A 498 34.36 5.96 10.32
N TYR A 499 33.98 5.64 11.55
CA TYR A 499 34.58 4.58 12.35
C TYR A 499 33.78 3.30 12.17
N VAL A 500 34.42 2.21 11.74
CA VAL A 500 33.78 0.91 11.60
C VAL A 500 34.32 -0.06 12.64
N ALA A 501 33.42 -0.66 13.41
CA ALA A 501 33.72 -1.68 14.39
C ALA A 501 33.00 -2.98 14.02
N ARG A 502 33.62 -4.12 14.36
CA ARG A 502 33.05 -5.46 14.19
C ARG A 502 33.07 -6.20 15.51
N ALA A 503 31.94 -6.79 15.88
CA ALA A 503 31.82 -7.72 17.00
C ALA A 503 31.36 -9.09 16.48
N PRO A 504 32.08 -10.20 16.74
CA PRO A 504 31.61 -11.52 16.36
C PRO A 504 30.32 -11.86 17.13
N GLY A 505 29.36 -12.47 16.45
CA GLY A 505 28.22 -13.08 17.12
C GLY A 505 28.69 -14.21 18.01
N ARG A 506 27.98 -14.46 19.11
CA ARG A 506 28.24 -15.60 19.99
C ARG A 506 26.97 -16.36 20.28
N LEU A 507 27.09 -17.69 20.36
CA LEU A 507 26.09 -18.54 20.97
C LEU A 507 26.37 -18.57 22.47
N ASP A 508 25.39 -18.13 23.26
CA ASP A 508 25.41 -18.23 24.72
C ASP A 508 24.34 -19.22 25.16
N VAL A 509 24.78 -20.40 25.61
CA VAL A 509 23.89 -21.49 26.05
C VAL A 509 23.25 -21.18 27.40
N MET A 510 23.91 -20.38 28.24
CA MET A 510 23.46 -20.09 29.61
C MET A 510 22.62 -18.81 29.70
N GLY A 511 22.73 -17.92 28.70
CA GLY A 511 21.91 -16.72 28.51
C GLY A 511 22.13 -15.65 29.57
N GLY A 512 22.63 -14.48 29.18
CA GLY A 512 22.67 -13.27 30.02
C GLY A 512 23.62 -13.30 31.22
N ILE A 513 24.00 -14.47 31.74
CA ILE A 513 24.92 -14.59 32.88
C ILE A 513 26.28 -14.02 32.55
N ALA A 514 26.72 -14.15 31.30
CA ALA A 514 27.96 -13.58 30.82
C ALA A 514 27.95 -12.05 30.74
N ASP A 515 26.78 -11.45 30.53
CA ASP A 515 26.64 -10.01 30.25
C ASP A 515 26.84 -9.14 31.49
N TYR A 516 26.52 -9.65 32.68
CA TYR A 516 26.74 -8.92 33.94
C TYR A 516 27.89 -9.49 34.80
N SER A 517 28.31 -10.73 34.60
CA SER A 517 29.38 -11.36 35.40
C SER A 517 30.73 -11.48 34.69
N GLY A 518 30.78 -11.29 33.36
CA GLY A 518 31.98 -11.53 32.56
C GLY A 518 32.34 -13.01 32.36
N SER A 519 31.44 -13.93 32.74
CA SER A 519 31.64 -15.38 32.59
C SER A 519 31.67 -15.80 31.11
N LEU A 520 32.65 -16.61 30.71
CA LEU A 520 32.79 -17.16 29.35
C LEU A 520 32.34 -18.63 29.26
N VAL A 521 31.59 -19.12 30.24
CA VAL A 521 31.18 -20.53 30.33
C VAL A 521 30.18 -20.87 29.23
N LEU A 522 30.48 -21.91 28.43
CA LEU A 522 29.64 -22.41 27.33
C LEU A 522 29.33 -21.36 26.23
N GLN A 523 30.30 -20.48 25.96
CA GLN A 523 30.22 -19.55 24.84
C GLN A 523 31.03 -20.05 23.63
N MET A 524 30.48 -19.89 22.43
CA MET A 524 31.19 -20.14 21.18
C MET A 524 30.88 -19.05 20.18
N PRO A 525 31.88 -18.44 19.51
CA PRO A 525 31.63 -17.55 18.38
C PRO A 525 30.84 -18.28 17.29
N ILE A 526 29.87 -17.60 16.70
CA ILE A 526 29.16 -18.09 15.50
C ILE A 526 29.79 -17.47 14.25
N LYS A 527 29.38 -17.99 13.09
CA LYS A 527 29.84 -17.48 11.79
C LYS A 527 29.40 -16.03 11.55
N GLU A 528 28.27 -15.63 12.14
CA GLU A 528 27.71 -14.30 12.00
C GLU A 528 28.47 -13.26 12.84
N ALA A 529 28.48 -12.02 12.39
CA ALA A 529 29.04 -10.89 13.12
C ALA A 529 28.15 -9.65 12.95
N CYS A 530 28.29 -8.73 13.89
CA CYS A 530 27.67 -7.42 13.82
C CYS A 530 28.74 -6.38 13.45
N HIS A 531 28.46 -5.59 12.43
CA HIS A 531 29.27 -4.43 12.05
C HIS A 531 28.50 -3.16 12.38
N VAL A 532 29.21 -2.16 12.90
CA VAL A 532 28.66 -0.84 13.22
C VAL A 532 29.55 0.21 12.58
N ALA A 533 28.94 1.09 11.79
CA ALA A 533 29.56 2.32 11.32
C ALA A 533 29.08 3.48 12.19
N VAL A 534 30.01 4.27 12.73
CA VAL A 534 29.74 5.40 13.60
C VAL A 534 30.46 6.62 13.05
N GLN A 535 29.75 7.74 12.97
CA GLN A 535 30.34 9.03 12.62
C GLN A 535 29.99 10.05 13.69
N ARG A 536 31.00 10.80 14.15
CA ARG A 536 30.78 11.88 15.11
C ARG A 536 30.49 13.17 14.36
N ASN A 537 29.24 13.63 14.44
CA ASN A 537 28.80 14.86 13.78
C ASN A 537 28.64 16.01 14.77
N HIS A 538 29.14 17.20 14.40
CA HIS A 538 28.78 18.43 15.10
C HIS A 538 27.30 18.76 14.87
N ALA A 539 26.58 19.29 15.85
CA ALA A 539 25.13 19.54 15.75
C ALA A 539 24.75 20.43 14.55
N SER A 540 25.60 21.40 14.17
CA SER A 540 25.38 22.25 12.99
C SER A 540 25.59 21.54 11.64
N LYS A 541 26.25 20.37 11.64
CA LYS A 541 26.47 19.51 10.47
C LYS A 541 25.51 18.32 10.45
N HIS A 542 24.57 18.24 11.38
CA HIS A 542 23.58 17.17 11.46
C HIS A 542 22.65 17.23 10.24
N ARG A 543 22.69 16.19 9.39
CA ARG A 543 21.83 16.07 8.22
C ARG A 543 20.47 15.49 8.61
N LEU A 544 19.52 16.37 8.91
CA LEU A 544 18.14 15.98 9.20
C LEU A 544 17.34 15.74 7.92
N TRP A 545 16.43 14.77 7.96
CA TRP A 545 15.40 14.66 6.92
C TRP A 545 14.51 15.91 6.90
N LYS A 546 13.97 16.27 5.73
CA LYS A 546 13.25 17.54 5.53
C LYS A 546 12.09 17.77 6.51
N HIS A 547 11.33 16.72 6.82
CA HIS A 547 10.24 16.80 7.78
C HIS A 547 10.75 16.98 9.21
N ALA A 548 11.82 16.28 9.60
CA ALA A 548 12.47 16.48 10.89
C ALA A 548 13.05 17.89 11.05
N GLN A 549 13.72 18.40 10.01
CA GLN A 549 14.23 19.77 9.96
C GLN A 549 13.10 20.80 10.08
N ALA A 550 11.98 20.59 9.38
CA ALA A 550 10.83 21.49 9.46
C ALA A 550 10.24 21.57 10.87
N ARG A 551 10.16 20.44 11.59
CA ARG A 551 9.69 20.42 12.98
C ARG A 551 10.64 21.18 13.92
N GLN A 552 11.96 21.02 13.75
CA GLN A 552 12.92 21.80 14.54
C GLN A 552 12.79 23.30 14.31
N ASN A 553 12.69 23.70 13.03
CA ASN A 553 12.52 25.11 12.68
C ASN A 553 11.25 25.71 13.29
N ALA A 554 10.17 24.92 13.37
CA ALA A 554 8.92 25.36 14.00
C ALA A 554 9.03 25.58 15.52
N LYS A 555 9.90 24.83 16.22
CA LYS A 555 10.14 25.01 17.67
C LYS A 555 10.93 26.27 18.00
N GLY A 556 11.76 26.77 17.07
CA GLY A 556 12.52 28.02 17.25
C GLY A 556 13.64 27.98 18.31
N GLN A 557 14.00 26.79 18.82
CA GLN A 557 14.94 26.59 19.94
C GLN A 557 16.38 26.30 19.51
N GLY A 558 16.73 26.52 18.24
CA GLY A 558 18.04 26.12 17.69
C GLY A 558 18.15 24.63 17.40
N PRO A 559 19.31 24.14 16.93
CA PRO A 559 19.51 22.74 16.56
C PRO A 559 19.48 21.83 17.80
N THR A 560 18.50 20.92 17.87
CA THR A 560 18.41 19.91 18.93
C THR A 560 18.89 18.54 18.44
N PRO A 561 19.35 17.65 19.33
CA PRO A 561 19.65 16.27 18.95
C PRO A 561 18.39 15.50 18.52
N VAL A 562 18.47 14.84 17.36
CA VAL A 562 17.41 13.99 16.80
C VAL A 562 17.95 12.60 16.60
N LEU A 563 17.19 11.60 17.00
CA LEU A 563 17.45 10.20 16.65
C LEU A 563 16.78 9.91 15.32
N GLN A 564 17.52 9.36 14.36
CA GLN A 564 17.01 8.89 13.08
C GLN A 564 17.40 7.43 12.89
N ILE A 565 16.43 6.59 12.54
CA ILE A 565 16.59 5.15 12.40
C ILE A 565 16.00 4.71 11.08
N VAL A 566 16.73 3.90 10.33
CA VAL A 566 16.28 3.31 9.08
C VAL A 566 16.22 1.80 9.24
N SER A 567 15.10 1.18 8.88
CA SER A 567 14.95 -0.27 8.86
C SER A 567 14.94 -0.76 7.41
N TYR A 568 15.89 -1.62 7.07
CA TYR A 568 15.86 -2.34 5.79
C TYR A 568 14.80 -3.44 5.78
N GLY A 569 14.23 -3.72 4.61
CA GLY A 569 13.19 -4.73 4.42
C GLY A 569 11.89 -4.41 5.17
N SER A 570 11.65 -3.12 5.47
CA SER A 570 10.39 -2.64 6.00
C SER A 570 9.26 -2.90 5.01
N GLU A 571 9.56 -2.81 3.71
CA GLU A 571 8.62 -3.01 2.60
C GLU A 571 8.07 -4.43 2.45
N LEU A 572 8.68 -5.41 3.12
CA LEU A 572 8.21 -6.81 3.17
C LEU A 572 7.17 -7.04 4.27
N SER A 573 6.79 -5.98 4.99
CA SER A 573 5.93 -6.05 6.18
C SER A 573 5.15 -4.75 6.33
N ASN A 574 4.27 -4.67 7.33
CA ASN A 574 3.59 -3.43 7.72
C ASN A 574 4.50 -2.43 8.48
N ARG A 575 5.84 -2.54 8.38
CA ARG A 575 6.79 -1.62 9.02
C ARG A 575 7.05 -0.40 8.13
N GLY A 576 7.18 0.77 8.75
CA GLY A 576 7.70 1.97 8.10
C GLY A 576 9.23 1.89 7.93
N PRO A 577 9.80 2.45 6.84
CA PRO A 577 11.24 2.38 6.56
C PRO A 577 12.09 3.27 7.46
N THR A 578 11.48 4.31 8.03
CA THR A 578 12.17 5.37 8.76
C THR A 578 11.44 5.70 10.05
N PHE A 579 12.21 6.01 11.08
CA PHE A 579 11.72 6.56 12.34
C PHE A 579 12.61 7.73 12.75
N ASP A 580 12.01 8.77 13.31
CA ASP A 580 12.74 9.88 13.90
C ASP A 580 12.05 10.45 15.14
N MET A 581 12.83 10.89 16.12
CA MET A 581 12.34 11.53 17.33
C MET A 581 13.36 12.52 17.89
N ASP A 582 12.91 13.56 18.58
CA ASP A 582 13.83 14.43 19.30
C ASP A 582 14.30 13.71 20.56
N LEU A 583 15.60 13.77 20.90
CA LEU A 583 16.08 13.09 22.12
C LEU A 583 15.44 13.65 23.39
N SER A 584 14.98 14.91 23.36
CA SER A 584 14.20 15.50 24.45
C SER A 584 12.87 14.77 24.70
N ASP A 585 12.33 14.05 23.72
CA ASP A 585 11.09 13.27 23.89
C ASP A 585 11.29 12.08 24.84
N PHE A 586 12.54 11.67 25.09
CA PHE A 586 12.88 10.70 26.15
C PHE A 586 13.00 11.32 27.54
N MET A 587 12.80 12.62 27.68
CA MET A 587 13.00 13.33 28.95
C MET A 587 11.68 13.91 29.49
N ASP A 588 11.50 13.81 30.80
CA ASP A 588 10.47 14.47 31.59
C ASP A 588 11.17 15.45 32.54
N GLY A 589 11.41 16.67 32.03
CA GLY A 589 12.35 17.60 32.64
C GLY A 589 13.79 17.10 32.48
N GLU A 590 14.50 16.91 33.59
CA GLU A 590 15.88 16.39 33.58
C GLU A 590 15.96 14.86 33.72
N MET A 591 14.83 14.19 33.95
CA MET A 591 14.80 12.74 34.19
C MET A 591 14.29 11.99 32.96
N PRO A 592 14.83 10.80 32.64
CA PRO A 592 14.30 10.00 31.55
C PRO A 592 12.85 9.55 31.80
N ILE A 593 12.00 9.50 30.77
CA ILE A 593 10.61 9.02 30.85
C ILE A 593 10.54 7.56 31.34
N SER A 594 9.41 7.16 31.94
CA SER A 594 9.21 5.78 32.38
C SER A 594 9.10 4.81 31.20
N TYR A 595 9.41 3.53 31.43
CA TYR A 595 9.22 2.49 30.42
C TYR A 595 7.76 2.37 29.97
N ASP A 596 6.78 2.63 30.85
CA ASP A 596 5.36 2.65 30.46
C ASP A 596 5.04 3.83 29.53
N LYS A 597 5.59 5.02 29.78
CA LYS A 597 5.46 6.19 28.90
C LYS A 597 6.10 5.90 27.54
N ALA A 598 7.32 5.35 27.53
CA ALA A 598 8.01 4.98 26.30
C ALA A 598 7.25 3.90 25.51
N LYS A 599 6.77 2.84 26.18
CA LYS A 599 5.93 1.80 25.57
C LYS A 599 4.67 2.39 24.96
N THR A 600 4.03 3.32 25.65
CA THR A 600 2.84 4.03 25.15
C THR A 600 3.18 4.84 23.91
N TYR A 601 4.27 5.60 23.93
CA TYR A 601 4.75 6.40 22.81
C TYR A 601 4.98 5.53 21.56
N PHE A 602 5.79 4.46 21.67
CA PHE A 602 6.07 3.58 20.53
C PHE A 602 4.86 2.77 20.06
N ALA A 603 3.81 2.64 20.88
CA ALA A 603 2.58 1.96 20.49
C ALA A 603 1.61 2.84 19.69
N GLN A 604 1.85 4.16 19.59
CA GLN A 604 0.96 5.10 18.87
C GLN A 604 0.96 4.88 17.36
N ASP A 605 2.09 4.46 16.79
CA ASP A 605 2.23 4.15 15.37
C ASP A 605 2.71 2.70 15.21
N PRO A 606 1.80 1.74 14.93
CA PRO A 606 2.14 0.34 14.73
C PRO A 606 3.23 0.12 13.68
N SER A 607 3.26 0.95 12.62
CA SER A 607 4.26 0.85 11.55
C SER A 607 5.67 1.23 12.03
N GLN A 608 5.79 2.06 13.06
CA GLN A 608 7.07 2.51 13.62
C GLN A 608 7.42 1.87 14.96
N LYS A 609 6.54 1.03 15.53
CA LYS A 609 6.74 0.36 16.83
C LYS A 609 8.06 -0.41 16.92
N TRP A 610 8.55 -0.93 15.81
CA TRP A 610 9.85 -1.63 15.72
C TRP A 610 11.02 -0.75 16.17
N ALA A 611 10.91 0.58 16.06
CA ALA A 611 11.96 1.51 16.46
C ALA A 611 12.30 1.40 17.95
N ALA A 612 11.36 0.93 18.78
CA ALA A 612 11.58 0.70 20.21
C ALA A 612 12.74 -0.27 20.50
N TYR A 613 13.02 -1.23 19.61
CA TYR A 613 14.15 -2.17 19.77
C TYR A 613 15.51 -1.47 19.68
N VAL A 614 15.56 -0.34 18.98
CA VAL A 614 16.79 0.44 18.80
C VAL A 614 16.76 1.65 19.74
N ALA A 615 15.75 2.51 19.60
CA ALA A 615 15.60 3.73 20.40
C ALA A 615 15.47 3.45 21.90
N GLY A 616 14.84 2.33 22.29
CA GLY A 616 14.67 1.95 23.69
C GLY A 616 15.98 1.66 24.41
N THR A 617 17.05 1.27 23.69
CA THR A 617 18.38 1.04 24.29
C THR A 617 18.96 2.33 24.85
N ILE A 618 18.77 3.46 24.17
CA ILE A 618 19.21 4.78 24.61
C ILE A 618 18.52 5.15 25.93
N LEU A 619 17.22 4.90 26.04
CA LEU A 619 16.47 5.17 27.26
C LEU A 619 16.94 4.31 28.45
N VAL A 620 17.31 3.06 28.20
CA VAL A 620 17.85 2.16 29.23
C VAL A 620 19.21 2.67 29.71
N ASP A 621 20.10 3.03 28.79
CA ASP A 621 21.45 3.53 29.10
C ASP A 621 21.41 4.86 29.85
N ASP A 622 20.57 5.81 29.43
CA ASP A 622 20.41 7.11 30.11
C ASP A 622 19.87 6.93 31.54
N ARG A 623 18.93 5.99 31.75
CA ARG A 623 18.44 5.66 33.09
C ARG A 623 19.53 5.02 33.96
N ILE A 624 20.35 4.13 33.42
CA ILE A 624 21.49 3.54 34.14
C ILE A 624 22.46 4.66 34.55
N ARG A 625 22.74 5.60 33.65
CA ARG A 625 23.64 6.74 33.90
C ARG A 625 23.10 7.75 34.91
N CYS A 626 21.78 7.93 35.03
CA CYS A 626 21.15 8.76 36.06
C CYS A 626 20.99 8.04 37.41
N THR A 627 21.11 6.72 37.45
CA THR A 627 20.95 5.91 38.68
C THR A 627 22.31 5.59 39.34
N LEU A 628 23.39 5.63 38.56
CA LEU A 628 24.79 5.60 39.01
C LEU A 628 25.27 7.01 39.34
#